data_AF-A0A1R2AYI9-F1
#
_entry.id   AF-A0A1R2AYI9-F1
#
_cell.length_a   1.000
_cell.length_b   1.000
_cell.length_c   1.000
_cell.angle_alpha   90.00
_cell.angle_beta   90.00
_cell.angle_gamma   90.00
#
_symmetry.space_group_name_H-M   'P 1'
#
loop_
_entity.id
_entity.type
_entity.pdbx_description
1 polymer ?
#
loop_
_entity_poly.entity_id
_entity_poly.type
_entity_poly.pdbx_seq_one_letter_code
_entity_poly.pdbx_strand_id
1 'polypeptide(L)'
;MFVKRFFSHVSLNIINDGVTIPIHGSPIFIPIHSTTTIGIIYDYLKKHENLKIESLEGILISKSTKISELQGSSFIIQIGSLNYKIETETLNSSITKHLFLLNCHEMNPSKQHVVHKYIQKLDKIAKPGGNYKKEHLEILINEIVPRKKKRDRFDALELNDKINYLFSEIQRLKPEYEIISKKADFKALSLLWAGFWVTIAQMAYIGIGSYSIWSWDVMEAQAYLIGLANLTFGMWYSLSSNVEFDNTAIYNRLYLKNLEQYSEKYNFDLKGYRSLQEEFRSITSEITSEEVE
;
A
#
# COMPACT_ATOMS: atom_id res chain seq x y z
N MET A 1 -9.01 -31.26 -45.68
CA MET A 1 -8.71 -29.92 -46.26
C MET A 1 -9.46 -28.89 -45.42
N PHE A 2 -8.85 -28.39 -44.33
CA PHE A 2 -9.50 -27.42 -43.42
C PHE A 2 -9.32 -26.01 -43.98
N VAL A 3 -10.38 -25.44 -44.54
CA VAL A 3 -10.42 -24.03 -44.92
C VAL A 3 -10.42 -23.21 -43.62
N LYS A 4 -9.28 -22.57 -43.30
CA LYS A 4 -9.22 -21.55 -42.24
C LYS A 4 -10.15 -20.39 -42.66
N ARG A 5 -11.38 -20.38 -42.13
CA ARG A 5 -12.25 -19.19 -42.19
C ARG A 5 -11.54 -18.09 -41.38
N PHE A 6 -11.12 -17.02 -42.04
CA PHE A 6 -10.69 -15.82 -41.35
C PHE A 6 -11.90 -15.20 -40.68
N PHE A 7 -11.89 -15.16 -39.35
CA PHE A 7 -12.91 -14.46 -38.56
C PHE A 7 -12.34 -13.11 -38.15
N SER A 8 -13.05 -12.03 -38.50
CA SER A 8 -12.86 -10.75 -37.82
C SER A 8 -13.54 -10.87 -36.46
N HIS A 9 -12.75 -10.89 -35.38
CA HIS A 9 -13.27 -10.86 -34.03
C HIS A 9 -13.94 -9.52 -33.77
N VAL A 10 -15.25 -9.53 -33.52
CA VAL A 10 -16.01 -8.36 -33.11
C VAL A 10 -16.64 -8.73 -31.77
N SER A 11 -16.07 -8.19 -30.70
CA SER A 11 -16.63 -8.38 -29.36
C SER A 11 -17.95 -7.62 -29.24
N LEU A 12 -18.96 -8.30 -28.74
CA LEU A 12 -20.27 -7.72 -28.52
C LEU A 12 -20.20 -6.86 -27.27
N ASN A 13 -20.04 -5.55 -27.42
CA ASN A 13 -20.06 -4.65 -26.28
C ASN A 13 -21.52 -4.30 -25.93
N ILE A 14 -22.18 -5.18 -25.17
CA ILE A 14 -23.58 -5.02 -24.72
C ILE A 14 -23.75 -3.82 -23.76
N ILE A 15 -22.65 -3.14 -23.37
CA ILE A 15 -22.63 -2.05 -22.40
C ILE A 15 -23.53 -0.86 -22.79
N ASN A 16 -23.85 -0.67 -24.09
CA ASN A 16 -24.66 0.45 -24.57
C ASN A 16 -25.99 0.05 -25.27
N ASP A 17 -26.61 -1.08 -24.90
CA ASP A 17 -27.86 -1.56 -25.52
C ASP A 17 -27.75 -1.74 -27.05
N GLY A 18 -26.62 -2.20 -27.58
CA GLY A 18 -26.48 -2.46 -29.03
C GLY A 18 -25.19 -3.14 -29.50
N VAL A 19 -25.19 -3.64 -30.73
CA VAL A 19 -24.03 -4.24 -31.42
C VAL A 19 -23.45 -3.24 -32.39
N THR A 20 -22.14 -3.03 -32.40
CA THR A 20 -21.47 -2.31 -33.48
C THR A 20 -20.80 -3.31 -34.42
N ILE A 21 -21.21 -3.34 -35.69
CA ILE A 21 -20.63 -4.20 -36.72
C ILE A 21 -19.89 -3.32 -37.73
N PRO A 22 -18.57 -3.51 -37.94
CA PRO A 22 -17.84 -2.78 -38.97
C PRO A 22 -18.19 -3.34 -40.36
N ILE A 23 -18.91 -2.57 -41.18
CA ILE A 23 -19.26 -2.98 -42.55
C ILE A 23 -18.63 -1.98 -43.52
N HIS A 24 -17.76 -2.45 -44.42
CA HIS A 24 -17.10 -1.64 -45.46
C HIS A 24 -16.46 -0.32 -44.97
N GLY A 25 -15.83 -0.34 -43.78
CA GLY A 25 -15.12 0.82 -43.24
C GLY A 25 -15.98 1.80 -42.43
N SER A 26 -17.31 1.59 -42.36
CA SER A 26 -18.21 2.33 -41.48
C SER A 26 -18.81 1.41 -40.41
N PRO A 27 -18.65 1.72 -39.10
CA PRO A 27 -19.31 0.96 -38.04
C PRO A 27 -20.81 1.24 -38.03
N ILE A 28 -21.63 0.19 -38.12
CA ILE A 28 -23.09 0.26 -37.98
C ILE A 28 -23.46 -0.15 -36.56
N PHE A 29 -24.12 0.75 -35.82
CA PHE A 29 -24.67 0.48 -34.50
C PHE A 29 -26.11 -0.03 -34.62
N ILE A 30 -26.38 -1.20 -34.04
CA ILE A 30 -27.69 -1.85 -34.01
C ILE A 30 -28.17 -1.87 -32.56
N PRO A 31 -29.21 -1.11 -32.18
CA PRO A 31 -29.74 -1.16 -30.83
C PRO A 31 -30.40 -2.53 -30.59
N ILE A 32 -30.03 -3.17 -29.48
CA ILE A 32 -30.52 -4.46 -29.03
C ILE A 32 -31.19 -4.27 -27.67
N HIS A 33 -32.47 -4.64 -27.60
CA HIS A 33 -33.20 -4.82 -26.36
C HIS A 33 -33.49 -6.31 -26.13
N SER A 34 -33.71 -6.69 -24.88
CA SER A 34 -34.00 -8.09 -24.50
C SER A 34 -35.25 -8.67 -25.18
N THR A 35 -36.19 -7.82 -25.59
CA THR A 35 -37.42 -8.18 -26.29
C THR A 35 -37.27 -8.24 -27.81
N THR A 36 -36.16 -7.74 -28.35
CA THR A 36 -35.91 -7.68 -29.79
C THR A 36 -35.67 -9.09 -30.34
N THR A 37 -36.28 -9.40 -31.48
CA THR A 37 -36.06 -10.67 -32.21
C THR A 37 -34.92 -10.52 -33.19
N ILE A 38 -34.28 -11.64 -33.53
CA ILE A 38 -33.22 -11.69 -34.55
C ILE A 38 -33.73 -11.14 -35.90
N GLY A 39 -35.03 -11.28 -36.19
CA GLY A 39 -35.68 -10.70 -37.37
C GLY A 39 -35.44 -9.19 -37.52
N ILE A 40 -35.40 -8.44 -36.42
CA ILE A 40 -35.12 -6.99 -36.45
C ILE A 40 -33.67 -6.74 -36.87
N ILE A 41 -32.73 -7.55 -36.39
CA ILE A 41 -31.31 -7.49 -36.83
C ILE A 41 -31.22 -7.80 -38.33
N TYR A 42 -31.96 -8.80 -38.82
CA TYR A 42 -32.06 -9.08 -40.24
C TYR A 42 -32.56 -7.86 -41.02
N ASP A 43 -33.58 -7.15 -40.54
CA ASP A 43 -34.14 -5.99 -41.24
C ASP A 43 -33.18 -4.80 -41.28
N TYR A 44 -32.41 -4.56 -40.21
CA TYR A 44 -31.34 -3.54 -40.21
C TYR A 44 -30.21 -3.87 -41.18
N LEU A 45 -29.86 -5.14 -41.30
CA LEU A 45 -28.77 -5.62 -42.15
C LEU A 45 -29.20 -6.00 -43.57
N LYS A 46 -30.50 -6.03 -43.87
CA LYS A 46 -31.07 -6.40 -45.18
C LYS A 46 -30.58 -5.50 -46.33
N LYS A 47 -30.11 -4.30 -46.01
CA LYS A 47 -29.48 -3.38 -46.95
C LYS A 47 -28.11 -3.86 -47.45
N HIS A 48 -27.50 -4.87 -46.80
CA HIS A 48 -26.21 -5.45 -47.15
C HIS A 48 -26.40 -6.91 -47.60
N GLU A 49 -25.66 -7.33 -48.61
CA GLU A 49 -25.89 -8.60 -49.32
C GLU A 49 -25.68 -9.86 -48.46
N ASN A 50 -26.48 -10.90 -48.75
CA ASN A 50 -26.38 -12.28 -48.24
C ASN A 50 -26.07 -12.42 -46.74
N LEU A 51 -27.06 -12.06 -45.90
CA LEU A 51 -26.99 -12.23 -44.45
C LEU A 51 -27.37 -13.66 -44.02
N LYS A 52 -26.53 -14.30 -43.20
CA LYS A 52 -26.86 -15.53 -42.46
C LYS A 52 -26.45 -15.38 -41.00
N ILE A 53 -27.31 -15.81 -40.09
CA ILE A 53 -27.01 -15.86 -38.65
C ILE A 53 -27.05 -17.34 -38.24
N GLU A 54 -25.91 -17.85 -37.82
CA GLU A 54 -25.69 -19.26 -37.49
C GLU A 54 -25.20 -19.37 -36.05
N SER A 55 -25.58 -20.45 -35.37
CA SER A 55 -24.91 -20.87 -34.13
C SER A 55 -23.44 -21.23 -34.43
N LEU A 56 -22.60 -21.33 -33.40
CA LEU A 56 -21.23 -21.85 -33.54
C LEU A 56 -21.17 -23.22 -34.22
N GLU A 57 -22.25 -24.00 -34.12
CA GLU A 57 -22.39 -25.33 -34.73
C GLU A 57 -22.85 -25.29 -36.22
N GLY A 58 -23.06 -24.10 -36.79
CA GLY A 58 -23.48 -23.91 -38.19
C GLY A 58 -25.00 -24.07 -38.42
N ILE A 59 -25.79 -24.11 -37.35
CA ILE A 59 -27.24 -24.19 -37.43
C ILE A 59 -27.83 -22.78 -37.62
N LEU A 60 -28.65 -22.58 -38.64
CA LEU A 60 -29.35 -21.32 -38.88
C LEU A 60 -30.31 -20.99 -37.74
N ILE A 61 -30.15 -19.80 -37.15
CA ILE A 61 -31.03 -19.35 -36.08
C ILE A 61 -32.30 -18.75 -36.68
N SER A 62 -33.46 -19.13 -36.13
CA SER A 62 -34.76 -18.63 -36.60
C SER A 62 -34.88 -17.11 -36.41
N LYS A 63 -35.54 -16.44 -37.36
CA LYS A 63 -35.84 -15.00 -37.27
C LYS A 63 -36.75 -14.65 -36.09
N SER A 64 -37.52 -15.62 -35.59
CA SER A 64 -38.43 -15.45 -34.45
C SER A 64 -37.73 -15.58 -33.08
N THR A 65 -36.49 -16.08 -33.04
CA THR A 65 -35.75 -16.26 -31.78
C THR A 65 -35.49 -14.91 -31.12
N LYS A 66 -35.76 -14.82 -29.82
CA LYS A 66 -35.51 -13.60 -29.04
C LYS A 66 -34.04 -13.52 -28.66
N ILE A 67 -33.51 -12.30 -28.59
CA ILE A 67 -32.10 -12.11 -28.22
C ILE A 67 -31.84 -12.53 -26.77
N SER A 68 -32.84 -12.44 -25.89
CA SER A 68 -32.77 -12.98 -24.52
C SER A 68 -32.47 -14.49 -24.48
N GLU A 69 -32.91 -15.26 -25.48
CA GLU A 69 -32.67 -16.71 -25.57
C GLU A 69 -31.25 -17.01 -26.06
N LEU A 70 -30.57 -16.04 -26.66
CA LEU A 70 -29.18 -16.11 -27.09
C LEU A 70 -28.19 -15.53 -26.06
N GLN A 71 -28.69 -14.95 -24.96
CA GLN A 71 -27.82 -14.44 -23.89
C GLN A 71 -27.10 -15.61 -23.20
N GLY A 72 -25.79 -15.68 -23.37
CA GLY A 72 -24.93 -16.74 -22.85
C GLY A 72 -24.50 -17.78 -23.90
N SER A 73 -25.03 -17.72 -25.12
CA SER A 73 -24.50 -18.47 -26.27
C SER A 73 -23.83 -17.54 -27.28
N SER A 74 -22.67 -17.97 -27.79
CA SER A 74 -21.99 -17.26 -28.87
C SER A 74 -22.59 -17.69 -30.22
N PHE A 75 -22.70 -16.75 -31.16
CA PHE A 75 -23.23 -17.02 -32.49
C PHE A 75 -22.44 -16.25 -33.56
N ILE A 76 -22.60 -16.63 -34.82
CA ILE A 76 -21.87 -16.06 -35.96
C ILE A 76 -22.85 -15.33 -36.86
N ILE A 77 -22.53 -14.08 -37.22
CA ILE A 77 -23.21 -13.34 -38.27
C ILE A 77 -22.31 -13.34 -39.51
N GLN A 78 -22.78 -13.94 -40.59
CA GLN A 78 -22.15 -13.89 -41.90
C GLN A 78 -22.80 -12.80 -42.74
N ILE A 79 -22.00 -11.84 -43.22
CA ILE A 79 -22.40 -10.78 -44.16
C ILE A 79 -21.52 -10.92 -45.39
N GLY A 80 -22.08 -11.38 -46.51
CA GLY A 80 -21.31 -11.65 -47.73
C GLY A 80 -20.20 -12.69 -47.50
N SER A 81 -18.95 -12.26 -47.64
CA SER A 81 -17.74 -13.08 -47.40
C SER A 81 -17.18 -12.99 -45.97
N LEU A 82 -17.73 -12.11 -45.13
CA LEU A 82 -17.21 -11.83 -43.79
C LEU A 82 -18.00 -12.58 -42.72
N ASN A 83 -17.28 -13.17 -41.77
CA ASN A 83 -17.86 -13.87 -40.62
C ASN A 83 -17.50 -13.13 -39.33
N TYR A 84 -18.53 -12.68 -38.62
CA TYR A 84 -18.42 -12.00 -37.34
C TYR A 84 -18.82 -12.95 -36.23
N LYS A 85 -17.86 -13.35 -35.39
CA LYS A 85 -18.16 -14.13 -34.18
C LYS A 85 -18.60 -13.16 -33.08
N ILE A 86 -19.80 -13.38 -32.57
CA ILE A 86 -20.41 -12.59 -31.51
C ILE A 86 -20.39 -13.40 -30.22
N GLU A 87 -19.69 -12.88 -29.20
CA GLU A 87 -19.62 -13.46 -27.86
C GLU A 87 -20.56 -12.69 -26.94
N THR A 88 -21.57 -13.36 -26.39
CA THR A 88 -22.50 -12.75 -25.42
C THR A 88 -21.93 -12.94 -24.01
N GLU A 89 -21.56 -11.86 -23.33
CA GLU A 89 -21.09 -11.93 -21.94
C GLU A 89 -22.22 -12.41 -21.02
N THR A 90 -21.96 -13.46 -20.25
CA THR A 90 -22.92 -13.99 -19.29
C THR A 90 -23.18 -12.98 -18.17
N LEU A 91 -24.45 -12.85 -17.78
CA LEU A 91 -25.01 -12.00 -16.72
C LEU A 91 -24.50 -12.32 -15.29
N ASN A 92 -23.29 -12.86 -15.14
CA ASN A 92 -22.68 -13.18 -13.85
C ASN A 92 -21.92 -11.99 -13.22
N SER A 93 -22.09 -10.79 -13.78
CA SER A 93 -21.36 -9.57 -13.40
C SER A 93 -22.15 -8.62 -12.50
N SER A 94 -23.30 -9.02 -11.94
CA SER A 94 -24.11 -8.08 -11.14
C SER A 94 -23.41 -7.61 -9.85
N ILE A 95 -22.62 -8.48 -9.20
CA ILE A 95 -21.84 -8.12 -8.01
C ILE A 95 -20.59 -7.32 -8.40
N THR A 96 -19.90 -7.74 -9.46
CA THR A 96 -18.68 -7.08 -9.95
C THR A 96 -18.95 -5.71 -10.60
N LYS A 97 -20.10 -5.51 -11.26
CA LYS A 97 -20.51 -4.22 -11.84
C LYS A 97 -20.91 -3.21 -10.77
N HIS A 98 -21.57 -3.63 -9.70
CA HIS A 98 -21.83 -2.73 -8.57
C HIS A 98 -20.54 -2.34 -7.82
N LEU A 99 -19.50 -3.18 -7.88
CA LEU A 99 -18.18 -2.88 -7.34
C LEU A 99 -17.34 -1.94 -8.20
N PHE A 100 -17.46 -2.02 -9.53
CA PHE A 100 -16.78 -1.09 -10.43
C PHE A 100 -17.33 0.34 -10.30
N LEU A 101 -18.62 0.48 -9.97
CA LEU A 101 -19.28 1.77 -9.73
C LEU A 101 -18.82 2.49 -8.45
N LEU A 102 -18.08 1.84 -7.55
CA LEU A 102 -17.60 2.44 -6.30
C LEU A 102 -16.22 3.11 -6.43
N ASN A 103 -15.64 3.23 -7.63
CA ASN A 103 -14.34 3.90 -7.86
C ASN A 103 -13.21 3.41 -6.92
N CYS A 104 -13.19 2.12 -6.59
CA CYS A 104 -12.22 1.54 -5.65
C CYS A 104 -10.75 1.73 -6.08
N HIS A 105 -10.49 2.00 -7.37
CA HIS A 105 -9.16 2.28 -7.90
C HIS A 105 -8.56 3.62 -7.41
N GLU A 106 -9.40 4.58 -7.02
CA GLU A 106 -8.97 5.89 -6.50
C GLU A 106 -8.86 5.92 -4.96
N MET A 107 -9.22 4.82 -4.28
CA MET A 107 -9.15 4.75 -2.82
C MET A 107 -7.72 4.49 -2.33
N ASN A 108 -7.36 5.08 -1.19
CA ASN A 108 -6.12 4.80 -0.48
C ASN A 108 -5.96 3.28 -0.23
N PRO A 109 -4.77 2.67 -0.47
CA PRO A 109 -4.53 1.22 -0.32
C PRO A 109 -5.01 0.61 1.01
N SER A 110 -4.92 1.35 2.13
CA SER A 110 -5.45 0.86 3.42
C SER A 110 -6.97 0.65 3.39
N LYS A 111 -7.71 1.51 2.69
CA LYS A 111 -9.16 1.40 2.53
C LYS A 111 -9.55 0.33 1.50
N GLN A 112 -8.72 0.11 0.48
CA GLN A 112 -8.93 -0.96 -0.51
C GLN A 112 -8.89 -2.36 0.15
N HIS A 113 -7.99 -2.57 1.12
CA HIS A 113 -7.91 -3.83 1.85
C HIS A 113 -9.19 -4.13 2.64
N VAL A 114 -9.74 -3.12 3.33
CA VAL A 114 -11.00 -3.25 4.10
C VAL A 114 -12.17 -3.56 3.17
N VAL A 115 -12.26 -2.87 2.02
CA VAL A 115 -13.28 -3.13 1.00
C VAL A 115 -13.13 -4.54 0.43
N HIS A 116 -11.91 -5.01 0.17
CA HIS A 116 -11.66 -6.37 -0.30
C HIS A 116 -12.04 -7.45 0.74
N LYS A 117 -11.71 -7.23 2.03
CA LYS A 117 -12.13 -8.11 3.15
C LYS A 117 -13.66 -8.17 3.26
N TYR A 118 -14.34 -7.05 3.01
CA TYR A 118 -15.80 -6.96 2.99
C TYR A 118 -16.43 -7.72 1.81
N ILE A 119 -15.85 -7.59 0.61
CA ILE A 119 -16.28 -8.32 -0.59
C ILE A 119 -16.13 -9.83 -0.41
N GLN A 120 -15.00 -10.27 0.13
CA GLN A 120 -14.78 -11.70 0.41
C GLN A 120 -15.78 -12.25 1.43
N LYS A 121 -16.21 -11.45 2.41
CA LYS A 121 -17.26 -11.85 3.36
C LYS A 121 -18.64 -11.90 2.69
N LEU A 122 -18.94 -10.95 1.79
CA LEU A 122 -20.18 -10.97 1.00
C LEU A 122 -20.26 -12.19 0.07
N ASP A 123 -19.18 -12.49 -0.65
CA ASP A 123 -19.11 -13.66 -1.55
C ASP A 123 -19.22 -14.99 -0.79
N LYS A 124 -18.73 -15.07 0.46
CA LYS A 124 -18.89 -16.26 1.32
C LYS A 124 -20.34 -16.48 1.76
N ILE A 125 -21.14 -15.42 1.87
CA ILE A 125 -22.53 -15.48 2.34
C ILE A 125 -23.52 -15.59 1.16
N ALA A 126 -23.18 -15.00 0.01
CA ALA A 126 -23.94 -15.12 -1.22
C ALA A 126 -23.71 -16.51 -1.85
N LYS A 127 -24.70 -17.41 -1.75
CA LYS A 127 -24.65 -18.71 -2.44
C LYS A 127 -24.72 -18.49 -3.96
N PRO A 128 -23.92 -19.23 -4.76
CA PRO A 128 -23.99 -19.13 -6.22
C PRO A 128 -25.38 -19.58 -6.70
N GLY A 129 -26.15 -18.67 -7.28
CA GLY A 129 -27.48 -18.93 -7.85
C GLY A 129 -28.68 -18.46 -7.03
N GLY A 130 -28.49 -17.73 -5.92
CA GLY A 130 -29.59 -17.18 -5.13
C GLY A 130 -30.22 -15.94 -5.77
N ASN A 131 -31.54 -15.96 -6.01
CA ASN A 131 -32.29 -14.77 -6.42
C ASN A 131 -32.63 -13.93 -5.18
N TYR A 132 -31.72 -13.04 -4.78
CA TYR A 132 -31.87 -12.22 -3.58
C TYR A 132 -32.77 -11.02 -3.84
N LYS A 133 -33.93 -10.94 -3.15
CA LYS A 133 -34.76 -9.73 -3.12
C LYS A 133 -34.04 -8.61 -2.38
N LYS A 134 -34.27 -7.35 -2.80
CA LYS A 134 -33.65 -6.12 -2.26
C LYS A 134 -33.68 -6.05 -0.72
N GLU A 135 -34.77 -6.49 -0.11
CA GLU A 135 -34.96 -6.51 1.35
C GLU A 135 -33.98 -7.45 2.09
N HIS A 136 -33.66 -8.61 1.50
CA HIS A 136 -32.68 -9.52 2.08
C HIS A 136 -31.24 -9.00 1.95
N LEU A 137 -30.96 -8.27 0.87
CA LEU A 137 -29.67 -7.58 0.72
C LEU A 137 -29.56 -6.44 1.74
N GLU A 138 -30.62 -5.70 2.03
CA GLU A 138 -30.60 -4.65 3.06
C GLU A 138 -30.41 -5.21 4.47
N ILE A 139 -30.96 -6.38 4.78
CA ILE A 139 -30.74 -7.07 6.07
C ILE A 139 -29.29 -7.56 6.17
N LEU A 140 -28.77 -8.23 5.14
CA LEU A 140 -27.39 -8.70 5.09
C LEU A 140 -26.38 -7.55 5.15
N ILE A 141 -26.65 -6.44 4.46
CA ILE A 141 -25.81 -5.24 4.52
C ILE A 141 -25.86 -4.61 5.91
N ASN A 142 -27.02 -4.54 6.57
CA ASN A 142 -27.10 -4.04 7.95
C ASN A 142 -26.46 -4.98 8.99
N GLU A 143 -26.34 -6.27 8.68
CA GLU A 143 -25.66 -7.25 9.55
C GLU A 143 -24.13 -7.22 9.38
N ILE A 144 -23.64 -6.99 8.16
CA ILE A 144 -22.20 -6.97 7.85
C ILE A 144 -21.60 -5.56 8.07
N VAL A 145 -22.37 -4.49 7.89
CA VAL A 145 -21.95 -3.13 8.28
C VAL A 145 -22.26 -2.95 9.77
N PRO A 146 -21.27 -3.01 10.68
CA PRO A 146 -21.51 -2.59 12.05
C PRO A 146 -21.98 -1.14 11.99
N ARG A 147 -23.23 -0.89 12.38
CA ARG A 147 -23.69 0.48 12.65
C ARG A 147 -22.85 1.00 13.81
N LYS A 148 -21.70 1.62 13.54
CA LYS A 148 -20.96 2.41 14.53
C LYS A 148 -21.99 3.36 15.16
N LYS A 149 -22.25 3.21 16.46
CA LYS A 149 -23.22 4.05 17.17
C LYS A 149 -22.78 5.50 16.98
N LYS A 150 -23.73 6.44 17.04
CA LYS A 150 -23.39 7.88 17.03
C LYS A 150 -22.34 8.23 18.11
N ARG A 151 -22.32 7.47 19.21
CA ARG A 151 -21.33 7.55 20.29
C ARG A 151 -19.92 7.17 19.78
N ASP A 152 -19.74 5.99 19.20
CA ASP A 152 -18.45 5.53 18.65
C ASP A 152 -17.88 6.46 17.55
N ARG A 153 -18.74 7.14 16.78
CA ARG A 153 -18.28 8.16 15.81
C ARG A 153 -17.83 9.46 16.47
N PHE A 154 -18.48 9.85 17.56
CA PHE A 154 -18.10 11.02 18.33
C PHE A 154 -16.77 10.78 19.05
N ASP A 155 -16.60 9.59 19.64
CA ASP A 155 -15.36 9.17 20.29
C ASP A 155 -14.19 9.12 19.29
N ALA A 156 -14.44 8.65 18.06
CA ALA A 156 -13.43 8.65 16.99
C ALA A 156 -13.06 10.06 16.49
N LEU A 157 -14.00 11.01 16.51
CA LEU A 157 -13.75 12.41 16.18
C LEU A 157 -12.90 13.08 17.25
N GLU A 158 -13.26 12.89 18.53
CA GLU A 158 -12.50 13.41 19.67
C GLU A 158 -11.07 12.85 19.71
N LEU A 159 -10.90 11.55 19.41
CA LEU A 159 -9.59 10.92 19.32
C LEU A 159 -8.75 11.51 18.18
N ASN A 160 -9.36 11.73 17.01
CA ASN A 160 -8.67 12.32 15.87
C ASN A 160 -8.27 13.79 16.12
N ASP A 161 -9.13 14.56 16.79
CA ASP A 161 -8.83 15.92 17.22
C ASP A 161 -7.67 15.94 18.23
N LYS A 162 -7.64 14.97 19.15
CA LYS A 162 -6.53 14.79 20.10
C LYS A 162 -5.22 14.44 19.38
N ILE A 163 -5.25 13.56 18.40
CA ILE A 163 -4.06 13.21 17.58
C ILE A 163 -3.56 14.41 16.81
N ASN A 164 -4.45 15.17 16.17
CA ASN A 164 -4.10 16.37 15.42
C ASN A 164 -3.47 17.43 16.35
N TYR A 165 -4.03 17.61 17.55
CA TYR A 165 -3.46 18.47 18.58
C TYR A 165 -2.04 18.00 18.98
N LEU A 166 -1.87 16.73 19.36
CA LEU A 166 -0.57 16.17 19.75
C LEU A 166 0.47 16.29 18.63
N PHE A 167 0.07 16.00 17.39
CA PHE A 167 0.94 16.12 16.22
C PHE A 167 1.37 17.57 15.98
N SER A 168 0.42 18.52 16.08
CA SER A 168 0.71 19.95 15.91
C SER A 168 1.69 20.46 16.98
N GLU A 169 1.53 20.02 18.22
CA GLU A 169 2.37 20.40 19.34
C GLU A 169 3.79 19.80 19.22
N ILE A 170 3.89 18.52 18.85
CA ILE A 170 5.17 17.86 18.55
C ILE A 170 5.87 18.59 17.41
N GLN A 171 5.15 18.97 16.35
CA GLN A 171 5.73 19.65 15.20
C GLN A 171 6.21 21.06 15.53
N ARG A 172 5.53 21.75 16.46
CA ARG A 172 5.96 23.04 17.00
C ARG A 172 7.28 22.94 17.76
N LEU A 173 7.46 21.90 18.58
CA LEU A 173 8.64 21.70 19.43
C LEU A 173 9.81 21.00 18.71
N LYS A 174 9.54 20.32 17.59
CA LYS A 174 10.52 19.58 16.79
C LYS A 174 11.75 20.39 16.35
N PRO A 175 11.63 21.62 15.78
CA PRO A 175 12.80 22.35 15.31
C PRO A 175 13.74 22.74 16.46
N GLU A 176 13.20 23.11 17.61
CA GLU A 176 14.01 23.42 18.80
C GLU A 176 14.73 22.18 19.33
N TYR A 177 14.01 21.06 19.43
CA TYR A 177 14.59 19.77 19.80
C TYR A 177 15.70 19.34 18.83
N GLU A 178 15.51 19.50 17.53
CA GLU A 178 16.49 19.09 16.51
C GLU A 178 17.78 19.90 16.59
N ILE A 179 17.70 21.19 16.94
CA ILE A 179 18.89 22.03 17.16
C ILE A 179 19.66 21.54 18.39
N ILE A 180 18.94 21.21 19.47
CA ILE A 180 19.52 20.70 20.72
C ILE A 180 20.15 19.33 20.50
N SER A 181 19.45 18.42 19.82
CA SER A 181 19.92 17.07 19.53
C SER A 181 21.18 17.11 18.66
N LYS A 182 21.20 17.91 17.58
CA LYS A 182 22.39 18.07 16.73
C LYS A 182 23.60 18.59 17.50
N LYS A 183 23.40 19.51 18.44
CA LYS A 183 24.49 20.02 19.30
C LYS A 183 24.99 18.94 20.26
N ALA A 184 24.10 18.15 20.83
CA ALA A 184 24.45 17.03 21.70
C ALA A 184 25.20 15.93 20.93
N ASP A 185 24.73 15.58 19.73
CA ASP A 185 25.35 14.62 18.81
C ASP A 185 26.75 15.07 18.43
N PHE A 186 26.90 16.32 17.97
CA PHE A 186 28.19 16.86 17.56
C PHE A 186 29.20 16.82 18.71
N LYS A 187 28.78 17.15 19.94
CA LYS A 187 29.66 17.12 21.10
C LYS A 187 30.04 15.70 21.51
N ALA A 188 29.11 14.75 21.46
CA ALA A 188 29.40 13.34 21.71
C ALA A 188 30.38 12.78 20.67
N LEU A 189 30.13 13.05 19.38
CA LEU A 189 30.98 12.63 18.28
C LEU A 189 32.37 13.29 18.35
N SER A 190 32.43 14.58 18.66
CA SER A 190 33.70 15.31 18.82
C SER A 190 34.57 14.71 19.92
N LEU A 191 33.97 14.23 21.02
CA LEU A 191 34.71 13.58 22.10
C LEU A 191 35.27 12.22 21.67
N LEU A 192 34.49 11.44 20.90
CA LEU A 192 34.96 10.17 20.33
C LEU A 192 36.11 10.40 19.34
N TRP A 193 35.99 11.39 18.46
CA TRP A 193 37.07 11.79 17.56
C TRP A 193 38.31 12.25 18.30
N ALA A 194 38.15 13.00 19.40
CA ALA A 194 39.28 13.37 20.24
C ALA A 194 39.99 12.14 20.81
N GLY A 195 39.25 11.14 21.31
CA GLY A 195 39.82 9.87 21.76
C GLY A 195 40.57 9.13 20.65
N PHE A 196 40.03 9.12 19.43
CA PHE A 196 40.68 8.53 18.25
C PHE A 196 41.98 9.26 17.87
N TRP A 197 42.01 10.59 17.92
CA TRP A 197 43.24 11.35 17.66
C TRP A 197 44.31 11.09 18.72
N VAL A 198 43.90 10.90 19.99
CA VAL A 198 44.83 10.51 21.06
C VAL A 198 45.44 9.14 20.78
N THR A 199 44.65 8.15 20.35
CA THR A 199 45.21 6.82 20.04
C THR A 199 46.13 6.84 18.81
N ILE A 200 45.83 7.66 17.80
CA ILE A 200 46.75 7.92 16.67
C ILE A 200 48.06 8.55 17.17
N ALA A 201 47.99 9.56 18.04
CA ALA A 201 49.17 10.22 18.58
C ALA A 201 50.03 9.25 19.40
N GLN A 202 49.41 8.38 20.21
CA GLN A 202 50.10 7.30 20.93
C GLN A 202 50.80 6.34 19.97
N MET A 203 50.11 5.93 18.90
CA MET A 203 50.68 5.03 17.90
C MET A 203 51.86 5.67 17.14
N ALA A 204 51.73 6.95 16.77
CA ALA A 204 52.78 7.71 16.12
C ALA A 204 53.98 7.91 17.04
N TYR A 205 53.75 8.21 18.32
CA TYR A 205 54.80 8.31 19.34
C TYR A 205 55.60 7.02 19.45
N ILE A 206 54.92 5.87 19.56
CA ILE A 206 55.58 4.57 19.65
C ILE A 206 56.32 4.24 18.34
N GLY A 207 55.70 4.49 17.19
CA GLY A 207 56.29 4.19 15.87
C GLY A 207 57.54 5.02 15.57
N ILE A 208 57.43 6.35 15.67
CA ILE A 208 58.57 7.25 15.46
C ILE A 208 59.65 6.99 16.52
N GLY A 209 59.24 6.79 17.78
CA GLY A 209 60.15 6.49 18.87
C GLY A 209 60.95 5.21 18.62
N SER A 210 60.32 4.15 18.10
CA SER A 210 60.96 2.84 17.93
C SER A 210 61.84 2.72 16.68
N TYR A 211 61.56 3.48 15.62
CA TYR A 211 62.26 3.35 14.34
C TYR A 211 63.20 4.52 14.00
N SER A 212 62.97 5.71 14.56
CA SER A 212 63.73 6.91 14.18
C SER A 212 64.59 7.47 15.32
N ILE A 213 64.08 7.52 16.55
CA ILE A 213 64.73 8.27 17.65
C ILE A 213 65.46 7.32 18.61
N TRP A 214 64.77 6.28 19.08
CA TRP A 214 65.26 5.35 20.07
C TRP A 214 65.25 3.92 19.53
N SER A 215 65.94 3.02 20.24
CA SER A 215 65.86 1.57 19.98
C SER A 215 64.55 1.01 20.54
N TRP A 216 64.07 -0.08 19.93
CA TRP A 216 62.91 -0.84 20.42
C TRP A 216 63.03 -1.24 21.90
N ASP A 217 64.22 -1.62 22.35
CA ASP A 217 64.48 -2.06 23.73
C ASP A 217 64.13 -1.00 24.79
N VAL A 218 64.26 0.29 24.44
CA VAL A 218 63.89 1.41 25.33
C VAL A 218 62.39 1.72 25.23
N MET A 219 61.81 1.59 24.03
CA MET A 219 60.40 1.90 23.77
C MET A 219 59.44 0.80 24.24
N GLU A 220 59.92 -0.44 24.34
CA GLU A 220 59.15 -1.61 24.73
C GLU A 220 58.43 -1.39 26.07
N ALA A 221 59.16 -1.00 27.12
CA ALA A 221 58.58 -0.73 28.44
C ALA A 221 57.52 0.39 28.40
N GLN A 222 57.74 1.42 27.58
CA GLN A 222 56.80 2.54 27.46
C GLN A 222 55.51 2.12 26.74
N ALA A 223 55.62 1.32 25.67
CA ALA A 223 54.48 0.79 24.95
C ALA A 223 53.61 -0.09 25.86
N TYR A 224 54.24 -0.95 26.68
CA TYR A 224 53.53 -1.74 27.69
C TYR A 224 52.81 -0.86 28.72
N LEU A 225 53.45 0.19 29.23
CA LEU A 225 52.83 1.10 30.21
C LEU A 225 51.64 1.86 29.61
N ILE A 226 51.74 2.33 28.36
CA ILE A 226 50.63 3.01 27.67
C ILE A 226 49.46 2.05 27.46
N GLY A 227 49.73 0.81 27.03
CA GLY A 227 48.71 -0.23 26.88
C GLY A 227 48.01 -0.54 28.21
N LEU A 228 48.79 -0.70 29.29
CA LEU A 228 48.26 -0.95 30.63
C LEU A 228 47.44 0.24 31.15
N ALA A 229 47.87 1.47 30.89
CA ALA A 229 47.14 2.68 31.27
C ALA A 229 45.80 2.78 30.53
N ASN A 230 45.75 2.50 29.22
CA ASN A 230 44.52 2.48 28.44
C ASN A 230 43.53 1.42 28.97
N LEU A 231 44.03 0.22 29.29
CA LEU A 231 43.21 -0.86 29.86
C LEU A 231 42.70 -0.50 31.26
N THR A 232 43.55 0.07 32.11
CA THR A 232 43.16 0.50 33.47
C THR A 232 42.12 1.63 33.41
N PHE A 233 42.28 2.56 32.47
CA PHE A 233 41.29 3.62 32.23
C PHE A 233 39.93 3.06 31.76
N GLY A 234 39.95 2.11 30.82
CA GLY A 234 38.73 1.43 30.37
C GLY A 234 38.02 0.67 31.49
N MET A 235 38.79 -0.05 32.33
CA MET A 235 38.25 -0.74 33.51
C MET A 235 37.69 0.23 34.55
N TRP A 236 38.42 1.30 34.87
CA TRP A 236 37.96 2.34 35.78
C TRP A 236 36.66 2.99 35.30
N TYR A 237 36.57 3.31 34.00
CA TYR A 237 35.35 3.86 33.42
C TYR A 237 34.18 2.88 33.50
N SER A 238 34.40 1.60 33.17
CA SER A 238 33.38 0.55 33.23
C SER A 238 32.84 0.38 34.66
N LEU A 239 33.74 0.30 35.65
CA LEU A 239 33.39 0.21 37.07
C LEU A 239 32.64 1.45 37.57
N SER A 240 33.08 2.64 37.17
CA SER A 240 32.42 3.88 37.59
C SER A 240 31.05 4.08 36.93
N SER A 241 30.88 3.58 35.72
CA SER A 241 29.66 3.82 34.92
C SER A 241 28.64 2.69 35.02
N ASN A 242 29.02 1.51 35.55
CA ASN A 242 28.25 0.26 35.53
C ASN A 242 27.75 -0.11 34.12
N VAL A 243 28.50 0.29 33.10
CA VAL A 243 28.19 0.07 31.68
C VAL A 243 29.45 -0.47 31.04
N GLU A 244 29.29 -1.53 30.24
CA GLU A 244 30.40 -2.11 29.50
C GLU A 244 31.08 -1.05 28.62
N PHE A 245 32.41 -1.16 28.49
CA PHE A 245 33.20 -0.27 27.65
C PHE A 245 32.96 -0.60 26.17
N ASP A 246 31.79 -0.21 25.67
CA ASP A 246 31.41 -0.29 24.27
C ASP A 246 31.23 1.11 23.68
N ASN A 247 31.69 1.29 22.45
CA ASN A 247 31.65 2.57 21.74
C ASN A 247 30.21 3.09 21.58
N THR A 248 29.25 2.19 21.35
CA THR A 248 27.84 2.59 21.19
C THR A 248 27.21 3.00 22.52
N ALA A 249 27.53 2.27 23.60
CA ALA A 249 27.05 2.58 24.94
C ALA A 249 27.63 3.92 25.45
N ILE A 250 28.93 4.16 25.20
CA ILE A 250 29.60 5.42 25.53
C ILE A 250 28.99 6.58 24.75
N TYR A 251 28.78 6.42 23.43
CA TYR A 251 28.12 7.41 22.59
C TYR A 251 26.74 7.78 23.14
N ASN A 252 25.88 6.78 23.35
CA ASN A 252 24.51 7.00 23.81
C ASN A 252 24.47 7.72 25.16
N ARG A 253 25.34 7.35 26.10
CA ARG A 253 25.42 8.00 27.41
C ARG A 253 25.89 9.45 27.30
N LEU A 254 26.93 9.71 26.50
CA LEU A 254 27.44 11.06 26.26
C LEU A 254 26.39 11.93 25.57
N TYR A 255 25.69 11.38 24.58
CA TYR A 255 24.60 12.03 23.89
C TYR A 255 23.48 12.40 24.86
N LEU A 256 22.97 11.45 25.64
CA LEU A 256 21.90 11.69 26.61
C LEU A 256 22.29 12.73 27.66
N LYS A 257 23.51 12.63 28.21
CA LYS A 257 24.02 13.59 29.18
C LYS A 257 24.14 14.99 28.58
N ASN A 258 24.67 15.12 27.37
CA ASN A 258 24.79 16.42 26.70
C ASN A 258 23.41 16.97 26.32
N LEU A 259 22.49 16.11 25.90
CA LEU A 259 21.13 16.48 25.53
C LEU A 259 20.36 17.01 26.74
N GLU A 260 20.50 16.38 27.91
CA GLU A 260 19.93 16.89 29.17
C GLU A 260 20.54 18.26 29.53
N GLN A 261 21.87 18.39 29.52
CA GLN A 261 22.56 19.65 29.79
C GLN A 261 22.17 20.77 28.82
N TYR A 262 22.04 20.47 27.53
CA TYR A 262 21.61 21.45 26.54
C TYR A 262 20.13 21.78 26.71
N SER A 263 19.28 20.81 27.03
CA SER A 263 17.85 21.07 27.28
C SER A 263 17.65 22.03 28.45
N GLU A 264 18.40 21.86 29.55
CA GLU A 264 18.42 22.79 30.67
C GLU A 264 18.93 24.18 30.24
N LYS A 265 20.02 24.23 29.46
CA LYS A 265 20.60 25.49 29.00
C LYS A 265 19.67 26.31 28.09
N TYR A 266 18.88 25.64 27.25
CA TYR A 266 17.94 26.30 26.34
C TYR A 266 16.53 26.43 26.94
N ASN A 267 16.32 26.08 28.22
CA ASN A 267 15.01 26.04 28.90
C ASN A 267 13.96 25.23 28.13
N PHE A 268 14.39 24.16 27.44
CA PHE A 268 13.51 23.29 26.70
C PHE A 268 12.99 22.16 27.60
N ASP A 269 11.68 22.01 27.70
CA ASP A 269 11.07 20.93 28.48
C ASP A 269 11.19 19.59 27.74
N LEU A 270 12.32 18.93 27.96
CA LEU A 270 12.62 17.62 27.40
C LEU A 270 11.64 16.54 27.88
N LYS A 271 11.18 16.64 29.13
CA LYS A 271 10.28 15.65 29.73
C LYS A 271 8.88 15.77 29.12
N GLY A 272 8.36 17.00 29.00
CA GLY A 272 7.10 17.28 28.32
C GLY A 272 7.11 16.85 26.85
N TYR A 273 8.21 17.10 26.13
CA TYR A 273 8.35 16.65 24.75
C TYR A 273 8.35 15.11 24.61
N ARG A 274 9.04 14.40 25.50
CA ARG A 274 9.04 12.93 25.51
C ARG A 274 7.68 12.35 25.86
N SER A 275 6.98 12.91 26.85
CA SER A 275 5.63 12.46 27.20
C SER A 275 4.64 12.66 26.05
N LEU A 276 4.74 13.78 25.32
CA LEU A 276 3.91 14.02 24.13
C LEU A 276 4.18 12.98 23.02
N GLN A 277 5.44 12.62 22.80
CA GLN A 277 5.79 11.57 21.84
C GLN A 277 5.29 10.18 22.27
N GLU A 278 5.38 9.86 23.57
CA GLU A 278 4.88 8.61 24.12
C GLU A 278 3.36 8.52 24.01
N GLU A 279 2.63 9.59 24.34
CA GLU A 279 1.16 9.65 24.21
C GLU A 279 0.71 9.56 22.75
N PHE A 280 1.40 10.23 21.83
CA PHE A 280 1.13 10.10 20.40
C PHE A 280 1.36 8.66 19.92
N ARG A 281 2.44 8.02 20.39
CA ARG A 281 2.78 6.64 20.02
C ARG A 281 1.79 5.63 20.58
N SER A 282 1.35 5.79 21.83
CA SER A 282 0.37 4.88 22.45
C SER A 282 -0.95 4.92 21.69
N ILE A 283 -1.47 6.13 21.42
CA ILE A 283 -2.73 6.32 20.68
C ILE A 283 -2.62 5.74 19.27
N THR A 284 -1.51 5.98 18.57
CA THR A 284 -1.31 5.44 17.22
C THR A 284 -1.23 3.90 17.24
N SER A 285 -0.60 3.32 18.26
CA SER A 285 -0.51 1.87 18.40
C SER A 285 -1.86 1.20 18.69
N GLU A 286 -2.70 1.84 19.52
CA GLU A 286 -4.07 1.37 19.81
C GLU A 286 -4.93 1.35 18.55
N ILE A 287 -4.89 2.42 17.75
CA ILE A 287 -5.61 2.49 16.46
C ILE A 287 -5.14 1.41 15.50
N THR A 288 -3.82 1.20 15.43
CA THR A 288 -3.25 0.18 14.53
C THR A 288 -3.67 -1.23 14.96
N SER A 289 -3.78 -1.51 16.26
CA SER A 289 -4.30 -2.80 16.73
C SER A 289 -5.79 -2.99 16.46
N GLU A 290 -6.61 -1.95 16.59
CA GLU A 290 -8.05 -2.03 16.30
C GLU A 290 -8.37 -2.19 14.81
N GLU A 291 -7.53 -1.68 13.90
CA GLU A 291 -7.72 -1.86 12.45
C GLU A 291 -7.34 -3.27 11.94
N VAL A 292 -6.55 -4.02 12.72
CA VAL A 292 -6.06 -5.36 12.33
C VAL A 292 -7.02 -6.49 12.73
N GLU A 293 -7.84 -6.31 13.76
CA GLU A 293 -8.92 -7.24 14.16
C GLU A 293 -10.11 -7.22 13.16
#